data_AF-A0A455U9F5-F1
#
_entry.id   AF-A0A455U9F5-F1
#
_cell.length_a   1.000
_cell.length_b   1.000
_cell.length_c   1.000
_cell.angle_alpha   90.00
_cell.angle_beta   90.00
_cell.angle_gamma   90.00
#
_symmetry.space_group_name_H-M   'P 1'
#
loop_
_entity.id
_entity.type
_entity.pdbx_description
1 polymer ?
#
loop_
_entity_poly.entity_id
_entity_poly.type
_entity_poly.pdbx_seq_one_letter_code
_entity_poly.pdbx_strand_id
1 'polypeptide(L)'
;MSLAAQRRCPFKALAAKTLPWERIVVTLADERWVEEESSDSNAKLVREHLLQGEAKAANFIPLTCATQTPEEGVEEVAKRTSSLAWPASVVVLGMGGDGHTASLFP
;
A
#
# COMPACT_ATOMS: atom_id res chain seq x y z
N MET A 1 2.46 -20.69 -2.02
CA MET A 1 1.99 -19.53 -2.82
C MET A 1 2.75 -18.31 -2.37
N SER A 2 3.21 -17.44 -3.29
CA SER A 2 3.85 -16.18 -2.90
C SER A 2 2.85 -15.27 -2.17
N LEU A 3 3.31 -14.54 -1.15
CA LEU A 3 2.52 -13.53 -0.41
C LEU A 3 1.86 -12.51 -1.36
N ALA A 4 2.52 -12.17 -2.47
CA ALA A 4 1.95 -11.28 -3.48
C ALA A 4 0.68 -11.86 -4.13
N ALA A 5 0.64 -13.17 -4.37
CA ALA A 5 -0.51 -13.84 -5.00
C ALA A 5 -1.73 -13.88 -4.06
N GLN A 6 -1.52 -14.04 -2.75
CA GLN A 6 -2.59 -14.07 -1.75
C GLN A 6 -3.35 -12.75 -1.65
N ARG A 7 -2.67 -11.62 -1.87
CA ARG A 7 -3.25 -10.26 -1.76
C ARG A 7 -4.14 -9.89 -2.97
N ARG A 8 -3.95 -10.53 -4.12
CA ARG A 8 -4.65 -10.15 -5.38
C ARG A 8 -6.16 -10.37 -5.31
N CYS A 9 -6.60 -11.50 -4.76
CA CYS A 9 -8.02 -11.86 -4.68
C CYS A 9 -8.84 -10.88 -3.81
N PRO A 10 -8.46 -10.59 -2.55
CA PRO A 10 -9.23 -9.66 -1.72
C PRO A 10 -9.23 -8.23 -2.28
N PHE A 11 -8.14 -7.76 -2.89
CA PHE A 11 -8.09 -6.44 -3.52
C PHE A 11 -9.08 -6.30 -4.68
N LYS A 12 -9.13 -7.29 -5.58
CA LYS A 12 -10.09 -7.29 -6.68
C LYS A 12 -11.54 -7.33 -6.18
N ALA A 13 -11.80 -8.11 -5.13
CA ALA A 13 -13.13 -8.19 -4.53
C ALA A 13 -13.56 -6.86 -3.86
N LEU A 14 -12.62 -6.16 -3.22
CA LEU A 14 -12.87 -4.86 -2.61
C LEU A 14 -13.06 -3.75 -3.66
N ALA A 15 -12.25 -3.75 -4.73
CA ALA A 15 -12.35 -2.80 -5.84
C ALA A 15 -13.72 -2.81 -6.53
N ALA A 16 -14.40 -3.96 -6.52
CA ALA A 16 -15.74 -4.13 -7.11
C ALA A 16 -16.89 -3.64 -6.21
N LYS A 17 -16.61 -3.07 -5.03
CA LYS A 17 -17.64 -2.54 -4.13
C LYS A 17 -18.01 -1.10 -4.50
N THR A 18 -19.30 -0.81 -4.49
CA THR A 18 -19.82 0.55 -4.60
C THR A 18 -19.59 1.28 -3.27
N LEU A 19 -18.60 2.15 -3.26
CA LEU A 19 -18.19 2.98 -2.12
C LEU A 19 -17.93 4.40 -2.62
N PRO A 20 -17.99 5.43 -1.74
CA PRO A 20 -17.60 6.79 -2.11
C PRO A 20 -16.07 6.89 -2.19
N TRP A 21 -15.48 6.32 -3.24
CA TRP A 21 -14.05 6.12 -3.38
C TRP A 21 -13.25 7.42 -3.32
N GLU A 22 -13.77 8.55 -3.82
CA GLU A 22 -13.08 9.85 -3.70
C GLU A 22 -12.86 10.32 -2.26
N ARG A 23 -13.59 9.75 -1.29
CA ARG A 23 -13.45 10.03 0.14
C ARG A 23 -12.54 9.03 0.86
N ILE A 24 -12.06 8.00 0.15
CA ILE A 24 -11.22 6.95 0.71
C ILE A 24 -9.76 7.27 0.42
N VAL A 25 -8.96 7.19 1.47
CA VAL A 25 -7.50 7.25 1.37
C VAL A 25 -6.95 5.84 1.52
N VAL A 26 -6.06 5.45 0.62
CA VAL A 26 -5.35 4.18 0.66
C VAL A 26 -3.86 4.46 0.80
N THR A 27 -3.22 3.82 1.78
CA THR A 27 -1.76 3.78 1.91
C THR A 27 -1.33 2.35 2.23
N LEU A 28 -0.02 2.13 2.38
CA LEU A 28 0.56 0.80 2.56
C LEU A 28 0.96 0.60 4.02
N ALA A 29 1.00 -0.67 4.47
CA ALA A 29 1.60 -1.02 5.75
C ALA A 29 3.14 -0.99 5.68
N ASP A 30 3.69 -1.37 4.53
CA ASP A 30 5.11 -1.38 4.20
C ASP A 30 5.32 -1.19 2.70
N GLU A 31 6.55 -0.84 2.31
CA GLU A 31 6.95 -0.74 0.91
C GLU A 31 8.43 -1.10 0.77
N ARG A 32 8.79 -1.54 -0.44
CA ARG A 32 10.17 -1.82 -0.85
C ARG A 32 10.70 -0.55 -1.50
N TRP A 33 11.91 -0.13 -1.15
CA TRP A 33 12.54 1.06 -1.76
C TRP A 33 13.04 0.75 -3.18
N VAL A 34 12.10 0.68 -4.11
CA VAL A 34 12.30 0.36 -5.53
C VAL A 34 11.45 1.30 -6.38
N GLU A 35 11.76 1.38 -7.67
CA GLU A 35 10.93 2.09 -8.65
C GLU A 35 9.48 1.59 -8.63
N GLU A 36 8.53 2.50 -8.86
CA GLU A 36 7.10 2.20 -8.79
C GLU A 36 6.70 1.10 -9.78
N GLU A 37 7.36 0.99 -10.93
CA GLU A 37 7.07 -0.05 -11.93
C GLU A 37 7.75 -1.40 -11.66
N SER A 38 8.54 -1.51 -10.60
CA SER A 38 9.19 -2.76 -10.20
C SER A 38 8.15 -3.85 -9.89
N SER A 39 8.47 -5.10 -10.24
CA SER A 39 7.67 -6.26 -9.84
C SER A 39 7.59 -6.46 -8.33
N ASP A 40 8.51 -5.84 -7.58
CA ASP A 40 8.57 -5.93 -6.12
C ASP A 40 7.86 -4.77 -5.40
N SER A 41 7.31 -3.80 -6.14
CA SER A 41 6.58 -2.66 -5.57
C SER A 41 5.19 -3.06 -5.06
N ASN A 42 4.92 -2.79 -3.78
CA ASN A 42 3.57 -2.94 -3.22
C ASN A 42 2.60 -1.90 -3.83
N ALA A 43 3.09 -0.69 -4.15
CA ALA A 43 2.32 0.35 -4.83
C ALA A 43 1.82 -0.13 -6.20
N LYS A 44 2.68 -0.76 -7.01
CA LYS A 44 2.27 -1.38 -8.27
C LYS A 44 1.15 -2.39 -8.06
N LEU A 45 1.33 -3.30 -7.11
CA LEU A 45 0.35 -4.35 -6.81
C LEU A 45 -1.01 -3.75 -6.41
N VAL A 46 -1.02 -2.69 -5.58
CA VAL A 46 -2.24 -1.97 -5.21
C VAL A 46 -2.89 -1.30 -6.42
N ARG A 47 -2.10 -0.63 -7.26
CA ARG A 47 -2.63 -0.02 -8.49
C ARG A 47 -3.24 -1.06 -9.42
N GLU A 48 -2.55 -2.16 -9.68
CA GLU A 48 -3.00 -3.20 -10.61
C GLU A 48 -4.23 -3.97 -10.14
N HIS A 49 -4.50 -4.03 -8.83
CA HIS A 49 -5.50 -4.94 -8.29
C HIS A 49 -6.58 -4.32 -7.40
N LEU A 50 -6.28 -3.24 -6.68
CA LEU A 50 -7.25 -2.53 -5.85
C LEU A 50 -7.77 -1.27 -6.55
N LEU A 51 -6.88 -0.43 -7.07
CA LEU A 51 -7.25 0.86 -7.68
C LEU A 51 -7.67 0.64 -9.14
N GLN A 52 -8.76 -0.10 -9.32
CA GLN A 52 -9.36 -0.45 -10.60
C GLN A 52 -10.85 -0.09 -10.61
N GLY A 53 -11.43 0.13 -11.80
CA GLY A 53 -12.84 0.56 -11.90
C GLY A 53 -13.12 1.85 -11.12
N GLU A 54 -14.22 1.87 -10.36
CA GLU A 54 -14.60 3.00 -9.49
C GLU A 54 -13.56 3.28 -8.39
N ALA A 55 -12.85 2.25 -7.92
CA ALA A 55 -11.82 2.38 -6.89
C ALA A 55 -10.59 3.18 -7.32
N LYS A 56 -10.43 3.48 -8.62
CA LYS A 56 -9.43 4.43 -9.13
C LYS A 56 -9.59 5.84 -8.57
N ALA A 57 -10.79 6.21 -8.12
CA ALA A 57 -11.05 7.52 -7.53
C ALA A 57 -10.48 7.67 -6.11
N ALA A 58 -10.00 6.58 -5.48
CA ALA A 58 -9.39 6.64 -4.16
C ALA A 58 -8.08 7.42 -4.17
N ASN A 59 -7.82 8.16 -3.09
CA ASN A 59 -6.59 8.90 -2.91
C ASN A 59 -5.48 7.96 -2.43
N PHE A 60 -4.56 7.59 -3.32
CA PHE A 60 -3.45 6.70 -2.99
C PHE A 60 -2.22 7.48 -2.54
N ILE A 61 -1.68 7.12 -1.37
CA ILE A 61 -0.52 7.74 -0.75
C ILE A 61 0.62 6.71 -0.69
N PRO A 62 1.63 6.81 -1.59
CA PRO A 62 2.75 5.88 -1.62
C PRO A 62 3.74 6.15 -0.48
N LEU A 63 4.51 5.13 -0.13
CA LEU A 63 5.56 5.18 0.91
C LEU A 63 6.98 5.36 0.33
N THR A 64 7.10 5.84 -0.90
CA THR A 64 8.36 6.19 -1.54
C THR A 64 8.34 7.66 -2.01
N CYS A 65 9.53 8.18 -2.29
CA CYS A 65 9.78 9.48 -2.91
C CYS A 65 10.98 9.35 -3.88
N ALA A 66 11.36 10.44 -4.53
CA ALA A 66 12.39 10.45 -5.57
C ALA A 66 13.84 10.38 -5.03
N THR A 67 14.03 10.16 -3.73
CA THR A 67 15.36 10.06 -3.11
C THR A 67 15.98 8.69 -3.37
N GLN A 68 17.30 8.63 -3.38
CA GLN A 68 18.02 7.42 -3.77
C GLN A 68 17.89 6.31 -2.72
N THR A 69 17.84 6.69 -1.44
CA THR A 69 17.77 5.77 -0.31
C THR A 69 16.53 6.02 0.56
N PRO A 70 16.05 5.00 1.29
CA PRO A 70 14.94 5.19 2.24
C PRO A 70 15.32 6.14 3.37
N GLU A 71 16.57 6.14 3.83
CA GLU A 71 17.04 7.03 4.90
C GLU A 71 16.95 8.51 4.53
N GLU A 72 17.22 8.84 3.27
CA GLU A 72 17.06 10.22 2.76
C GLU A 72 15.59 10.63 2.61
N GLY A 73 14.72 9.66 2.31
CA GLY A 73 13.31 9.90 2.00
C GLY A 73 12.35 9.78 3.19
N VAL A 74 12.79 9.16 4.29
CA VAL A 74 11.91 8.76 5.39
C VAL A 74 11.19 9.94 6.04
N GLU A 75 11.86 11.09 6.18
CA GLU A 75 11.24 12.29 6.76
C GLU A 75 10.10 12.83 5.89
N GLU A 76 10.28 12.83 4.56
CA GLU A 76 9.24 13.25 3.62
C GLU A 76 8.04 12.30 3.69
N VAL A 77 8.30 10.99 3.63
CA VAL A 77 7.26 9.95 3.70
C VAL A 77 6.52 10.00 5.05
N ALA A 78 7.24 10.18 6.16
CA ALA A 78 6.65 10.32 7.49
C ALA A 78 5.78 11.57 7.61
N LYS A 79 6.21 12.71 7.07
CA LYS A 79 5.41 13.93 7.03
C LYS A 79 4.14 13.75 6.20
N ARG A 80 4.24 13.07 5.06
CA ARG A 80 3.09 12.76 4.19
C ARG A 80 2.09 11.84 4.90
N THR A 81 2.57 10.77 5.53
CA THR A 81 1.71 9.78 6.21
C THR A 81 1.11 10.27 7.52
N SER A 82 1.83 11.08 8.30
CA SER A 82 1.29 11.69 9.53
C SER A 82 0.18 12.71 9.27
N SER A 83 0.13 13.30 8.07
CA SER A 83 -0.95 14.22 7.66
C SER A 83 -2.27 13.54 7.30
N LEU A 84 -2.29 12.20 7.25
CA LEU A 84 -3.50 11.44 6.92
C LEU A 84 -4.49 11.46 8.09
N ALA A 85 -5.76 11.18 7.78
CA ALA A 85 -6.83 11.10 8.77
C ALA A 85 -6.70 9.81 9.60
N TRP A 86 -5.92 9.87 10.67
CA TRP A 86 -5.82 8.81 11.68
C TRP A 86 -6.91 8.96 12.75
N PRO A 87 -7.40 7.86 13.34
CA PRO A 87 -7.00 6.46 13.11
C PRO A 87 -7.52 5.89 11.79
N ALA A 88 -6.80 4.91 11.22
CA ALA A 88 -7.27 4.20 10.03
C ALA A 88 -8.52 3.38 10.36
N SER A 89 -9.49 3.37 9.45
CA SER A 89 -10.71 2.56 9.59
C SER A 89 -10.42 1.06 9.60
N VAL A 90 -9.46 0.62 8.78
CA VAL A 90 -9.02 -0.77 8.66
C VAL A 90 -7.52 -0.79 8.33
N VAL A 91 -6.79 -1.72 8.95
CA VAL A 91 -5.43 -2.08 8.57
C VAL A 91 -5.43 -3.55 8.17
N VAL A 92 -4.94 -3.85 6.97
CA VAL A 92 -4.85 -5.23 6.45
C VAL A 92 -3.39 -5.65 6.45
N LEU A 93 -3.08 -6.67 7.26
CA LEU A 93 -1.73 -7.21 7.40
C LEU A 93 -1.62 -8.60 6.79
N GLY A 94 -0.48 -8.88 6.17
CA GLY A 94 -0.02 -10.23 5.87
C GLY A 94 0.90 -10.76 6.98
N MET A 95 1.13 -12.07 6.99
CA MET A 95 2.08 -12.70 7.90
C MET A 95 2.99 -13.63 7.12
N GLY A 96 4.30 -13.46 7.28
CA GLY A 96 5.33 -14.35 6.76
C GLY A 96 5.34 -15.70 7.50
N GLY A 97 6.00 -16.71 6.91
CA GLY A 97 6.12 -18.03 7.55
C GLY A 97 7.01 -18.04 8.79
N ASP A 98 7.86 -17.02 8.94
CA ASP A 98 8.70 -16.66 10.09
C ASP A 98 7.97 -15.76 11.11
N GLY A 99 6.71 -15.38 10.84
CA GLY A 99 5.92 -14.50 11.70
C GLY A 99 6.13 -13.00 11.46
N HIS A 100 6.95 -12.58 10.48
CA HIS A 100 7.06 -11.15 10.17
C HIS A 100 5.73 -10.61 9.65
N THR A 101 5.47 -9.32 9.90
CA THR A 101 4.35 -8.59 9.30
C THR A 101 4.82 -7.22 8.86
N ALA A 102 4.17 -6.65 7.84
CA ALA A 102 4.70 -5.45 7.17
C ALA A 102 6.20 -5.70 6.83
N SER A 103 7.08 -4.76 7.21
CA SER A 103 8.53 -4.96 7.21
C SER A 103 9.11 -5.03 8.64
N LEU A 104 8.34 -5.58 9.59
CA LEU A 104 8.77 -5.85 10.97
C LEU A 104 9.25 -7.30 11.07
N PHE A 105 10.57 -7.46 11.09
CA PHE A 105 11.24 -8.76 11.16
C PHE A 105 11.67 -9.09 12.60
N PRO A 106 11.67 -10.39 12.99
CA PRO A 106 12.12 -10.84 14.31
C PRO A 106 13.63 -10.71 14.55
#